data_AF-A0AAC8UUX4-F1
#
_entry.id   AF-A0AAC8UUX4-F1
#
_cell.length_a   1.000
_cell.length_b   1.000
_cell.length_c   1.000
_cell.angle_alpha   90.00
_cell.angle_beta   90.00
_cell.angle_gamma   90.00
#
_symmetry.space_group_name_H-M   'P 1'
#
loop_
_entity.id
_entity.type
_entity.pdbx_description
1 polymer ?
#
loop_
_entity_poly.entity_id
_entity_poly.type
_entity_poly.pdbx_seq_one_letter_code
_entity_poly.pdbx_strand_id
1 'polypeptide(L)'
;MTDTKTVTLAGKQIRSYVQQVITLKLADIQRVSGDASVMHLALANGTSMGIITGPAYGSAAQVMGIQDLRYFINELNLDFVLNTTAANDTARQRIFQNAQERQILIIKK
;
A
#
# COMPACT_ATOMS: atom_id res chain seq x y z
N MET A 1 -10.13 -23.80 1.19
CA MET A 1 -9.77 -23.00 2.38
C MET A 1 -8.85 -21.88 1.91
N THR A 2 -9.34 -20.66 1.85
CA THR A 2 -8.53 -19.50 1.43
C THR A 2 -7.46 -19.30 2.49
N ASP A 3 -6.20 -19.49 2.11
CA ASP A 3 -5.05 -19.42 3.00
C ASP A 3 -5.01 -18.02 3.64
N THR A 4 -5.49 -17.91 4.89
CA THR A 4 -5.65 -16.67 5.65
C THR A 4 -4.32 -15.96 5.91
N LYS A 5 -3.21 -16.58 5.51
CA LYS A 5 -1.84 -16.11 5.66
C LYS A 5 -1.37 -15.24 4.49
N THR A 6 -2.12 -15.18 3.39
CA THR A 6 -1.76 -14.36 2.22
C THR A 6 -2.80 -13.31 1.90
N VAL A 7 -2.33 -12.19 1.35
CA VAL A 7 -3.16 -11.10 0.83
C VAL A 7 -2.70 -10.78 -0.58
N THR A 8 -3.65 -10.50 -1.45
CA THR A 8 -3.38 -10.12 -2.84
C THR A 8 -3.85 -8.69 -3.04
N LEU A 9 -2.97 -7.87 -3.60
CA LEU A 9 -3.20 -6.48 -3.95
C LEU A 9 -3.07 -6.33 -5.46
N ALA A 10 -4.10 -5.79 -6.12
CA ALA A 10 -4.09 -5.51 -7.53
C ALA A 10 -4.01 -3.99 -7.78
N GLY A 11 -3.23 -3.58 -8.75
CA GLY A 11 -2.99 -2.15 -8.94
C GLY A 11 -1.97 -1.87 -10.01
N LYS A 12 -1.34 -0.71 -9.91
CA LYS A 12 -0.42 -0.20 -10.92
C LYS A 12 0.85 0.32 -10.26
N GLN A 13 2.00 -0.07 -10.81
CA GLN A 13 3.28 0.54 -10.47
C GLN A 13 3.28 2.00 -10.91
N ILE A 14 3.60 2.91 -10.00
CA ILE A 14 3.45 4.35 -10.23
C ILE A 14 4.41 4.83 -11.33
N ARG A 15 5.66 4.35 -11.31
CA ARG A 15 6.73 4.84 -12.20
C ARG A 15 6.67 4.24 -13.60
N SER A 16 6.41 2.93 -13.69
CA SER A 16 6.36 2.21 -14.98
C SER A 16 4.97 2.20 -15.60
N TYR A 17 3.96 2.60 -14.83
CA TYR A 17 2.55 2.52 -15.22
C TYR A 17 2.06 1.11 -15.57
N VAL A 18 2.77 0.07 -15.14
CA VAL A 18 2.43 -1.33 -15.42
C VAL A 18 1.41 -1.84 -14.40
N GLN A 19 0.35 -2.48 -14.89
CA GLN A 19 -0.60 -3.21 -14.04
C GLN A 19 0.10 -4.41 -13.42
N GLN A 20 -0.06 -4.60 -12.12
CA GLN A 20 0.58 -5.67 -11.39
C GLN A 20 -0.37 -6.22 -10.32
N VAL A 21 -0.18 -7.50 -10.03
CA VAL A 21 -0.78 -8.18 -8.88
C VAL A 21 0.36 -8.56 -7.94
N ILE A 22 0.25 -8.16 -6.68
CA ILE A 22 1.23 -8.42 -5.64
C ILE A 22 0.58 -9.33 -4.61
N THR A 23 1.16 -10.51 -4.40
CA THR A 23 0.76 -11.41 -3.33
C THR A 23 1.78 -11.34 -2.21
N LEU A 24 1.32 -11.00 -1.01
CA LEU A 24 2.15 -10.89 0.19
C LEU A 24 1.72 -11.95 1.20
N LYS A 25 2.70 -12.59 1.85
CA LYS A 25 2.44 -13.33 3.08
C LYS A 25 2.41 -12.34 4.22
N LEU A 26 1.36 -12.37 5.04
CA LEU A 26 1.22 -11.48 6.19
C LEU A 26 2.39 -11.65 7.16
N ALA A 27 2.88 -12.89 7.34
CA ALA A 27 4.03 -13.18 8.20
C ALA A 27 5.34 -12.49 7.76
N ASP A 28 5.52 -12.24 6.46
CA ASP A 28 6.71 -11.59 5.91
C ASP A 28 6.69 -10.08 6.13
N ILE A 29 5.54 -9.50 6.50
CA ILE A 29 5.42 -8.10 6.87
C ILE A 29 5.98 -7.93 8.29
N GLN A 30 7.04 -7.12 8.42
CA GLN A 30 7.70 -6.82 9.68
C GLN A 30 7.24 -5.50 10.30
N ARG A 31 6.75 -4.58 9.47
CA ARG A 31 6.26 -3.27 9.92
C ARG A 31 5.22 -2.75 8.95
N VAL A 32 4.17 -2.13 9.49
CA VAL A 32 3.18 -1.39 8.73
C VAL A 32 3.08 0.02 9.29
N SER A 33 3.07 1.03 8.45
CA SER A 33 2.80 2.41 8.88
C SER A 33 1.94 3.15 7.87
N GLY A 34 1.11 4.08 8.31
CA GLY A 34 0.26 4.88 7.43
C GLY A 34 -1.18 4.93 7.92
N ASP A 35 -2.10 5.21 7.00
CA ASP A 35 -3.50 5.49 7.25
C ASP A 35 -4.43 4.87 6.17
N ALA A 36 -5.67 5.36 6.11
CA ALA A 36 -6.69 4.93 5.16
C ALA A 36 -6.43 5.37 3.69
N SER A 37 -5.36 6.10 3.42
CA SER A 37 -5.00 6.61 2.09
C SER A 37 -3.65 6.07 1.64
N VAL A 38 -2.68 6.00 2.55
CA VAL A 38 -1.31 5.58 2.28
C VAL A 38 -0.85 4.53 3.29
N MET A 39 -0.16 3.50 2.82
CA MET A 39 0.40 2.43 3.65
C MET A 39 1.82 2.10 3.21
N HIS A 40 2.74 2.04 4.16
CA HIS A 40 4.10 1.56 3.97
C HIS A 40 4.26 0.21 4.63
N LEU A 41 4.85 -0.72 3.89
CA LEU A 41 5.17 -2.06 4.35
C LEU A 41 6.69 -2.21 4.39
N ALA A 42 7.24 -2.69 5.50
CA ALA A 42 8.58 -3.24 5.54
C ALA A 42 8.48 -4.77 5.55
N LEU A 43 9.19 -5.41 4.63
CA LEU A 43 9.17 -6.86 4.43
C LEU A 43 10.45 -7.49 4.99
N ALA A 44 10.36 -8.77 5.36
CA ALA A 44 11.45 -9.52 5.98
C ALA A 44 12.70 -9.69 5.10
N ASN A 45 12.57 -9.54 3.79
CA ASN A 45 13.68 -9.54 2.84
C ASN A 45 14.43 -8.19 2.76
N GLY A 46 14.09 -7.22 3.63
CA GLY A 46 14.69 -5.89 3.64
C GLY A 46 14.08 -4.91 2.62
N THR A 47 13.06 -5.32 1.87
CA THR A 47 12.36 -4.44 0.92
C THR A 47 11.29 -3.62 1.65
N SER A 48 11.16 -2.34 1.28
CA SER A 48 10.01 -1.50 1.66
C SER A 48 9.11 -1.25 0.45
N MET A 49 7.81 -1.10 0.70
CA MET A 49 6.83 -0.78 -0.34
C MET A 49 5.87 0.30 0.15
N GLY A 50 5.79 1.42 -0.58
CA GLY A 50 4.78 2.45 -0.38
C GLY A 50 3.57 2.23 -1.28
N ILE A 51 2.39 2.20 -0.68
CA ILE A 51 1.13 1.90 -1.35
C ILE A 51 0.16 3.05 -1.10
N ILE A 52 -0.43 3.59 -2.16
CA ILE A 52 -1.50 4.60 -2.09
C ILE A 52 -2.79 4.03 -2.68
N THR A 53 -3.94 4.41 -2.14
CA THR A 53 -5.23 4.01 -2.73
C THR A 53 -5.49 4.75 -4.03
N GLY A 54 -6.24 4.12 -4.95
CA GLY A 54 -6.68 4.76 -6.20
C GLY A 54 -7.38 6.11 -5.99
N PRO A 55 -8.35 6.23 -5.05
CA PRO A 55 -9.01 7.51 -4.78
C PRO A 55 -8.06 8.59 -4.24
N ALA A 56 -7.14 8.25 -3.33
CA ALA A 56 -6.17 9.20 -2.80
C ALA A 56 -5.18 9.66 -3.88
N TYR A 57 -4.71 8.73 -4.72
CA TYR A 57 -3.86 9.06 -5.85
C TYR A 57 -4.57 9.95 -6.88
N GLY A 58 -5.81 9.63 -7.22
CA GLY A 58 -6.62 10.43 -8.14
C GLY A 58 -6.86 11.84 -7.60
N SER A 59 -7.18 11.96 -6.32
CA SER A 59 -7.38 13.26 -5.65
C SER A 59 -6.09 14.08 -5.62
N ALA A 60 -4.96 13.45 -5.27
CA ALA A 60 -3.65 14.10 -5.31
C ALA A 60 -3.32 14.58 -6.73
N ALA A 61 -3.57 13.77 -7.76
CA ALA A 61 -3.30 14.14 -9.15
C ALA A 61 -4.21 15.25 -9.70
N GLN A 62 -5.42 15.40 -9.17
CA GLN A 62 -6.34 16.49 -9.54
C GLN A 62 -5.95 17.82 -8.88
N VAL A 63 -5.48 17.77 -7.63
CA VAL A 63 -5.13 18.96 -6.85
C VAL A 63 -3.70 19.43 -7.15
N MET A 64 -2.77 18.48 -7.22
CA MET A 64 -1.35 18.71 -7.40
C MET A 64 -1.04 18.50 -8.88
N GLY A 65 -0.60 19.55 -9.58
CA GLY A 65 -0.16 19.41 -10.96
C GLY A 65 0.92 18.32 -11.11
N ILE A 66 1.20 17.89 -12.34
CA ILE A 66 2.06 16.71 -12.61
C ILE A 66 3.43 16.76 -11.89
N GLN A 67 4.04 17.95 -11.75
CA GLN A 67 5.32 18.11 -11.05
C GLN A 67 5.19 17.89 -9.54
N ASP A 68 4.20 18.53 -8.91
CA ASP A 68 3.94 18.41 -7.47
C ASP A 68 3.52 16.99 -7.10
N LEU A 69 2.72 16.33 -7.96
CA LEU A 69 2.36 14.94 -7.78
C LEU A 69 3.62 14.04 -7.80
N ARG A 70 4.56 14.28 -8.71
CA ARG A 70 5.83 13.52 -8.74
C ARG A 70 6.66 13.76 -7.50
N TYR A 71 6.72 15.00 -7.02
CA TYR A 71 7.40 15.33 -5.77
C TYR A 71 6.77 14.58 -4.60
N PHE A 72 5.45 14.65 -4.46
CA PHE A 72 4.67 13.95 -3.44
C PHE A 72 4.92 12.42 -3.45
N ILE A 73 4.88 11.80 -4.63
CA ILE A 73 5.16 10.37 -4.81
C ILE A 73 6.57 10.01 -4.33
N ASN A 74 7.56 10.84 -4.67
CA ASN A 74 8.95 10.60 -4.28
C ASN A 74 9.19 10.83 -2.78
N GLU A 75 8.66 11.94 -2.24
CA GLU A 75 8.80 12.31 -0.84
C GLU A 75 8.20 11.23 0.08
N LEU A 76 7.02 10.72 -0.29
CA LEU A 76 6.39 9.64 0.45
C LEU A 76 6.94 8.25 0.10
N ASN A 77 7.89 8.11 -0.84
CA ASN A 77 8.37 6.80 -1.30
C ASN A 77 7.21 5.86 -1.71
N LEU A 78 6.30 6.36 -2.55
CA LEU A 78 5.19 5.57 -3.09
C LEU A 78 5.64 4.79 -4.33
N ASP A 79 5.32 3.51 -4.35
CA ASP A 79 5.66 2.59 -5.44
C ASP A 79 4.40 2.13 -6.20
N PHE A 80 3.28 1.95 -5.48
CA PHE A 80 2.12 1.24 -5.98
C PHE A 80 0.80 1.96 -5.72
N VAL A 81 -0.06 2.04 -6.74
CA VAL A 81 -1.44 2.54 -6.63
C VAL A 81 -2.40 1.37 -6.66
N LEU A 82 -3.24 1.23 -5.64
CA LEU A 82 -4.27 0.20 -5.60
C LEU A 82 -5.43 0.52 -6.55
N ASN A 83 -5.92 -0.49 -7.28
CA ASN A 83 -7.20 -0.38 -7.97
C ASN A 83 -8.34 -0.24 -6.96
N THR A 84 -9.34 0.58 -7.26
CA THR A 84 -10.50 0.78 -6.38
C THR A 84 -11.43 -0.43 -6.46
N THR A 85 -11.22 -1.43 -5.59
CA THR A 85 -12.00 -2.67 -5.56
C THR A 85 -12.20 -3.13 -4.11
N ALA A 86 -13.34 -3.77 -3.83
CA ALA A 86 -13.64 -4.34 -2.51
C ALA A 86 -12.59 -5.38 -2.07
N ALA A 87 -11.98 -6.10 -3.02
CA ALA A 87 -10.92 -7.06 -2.75
C ALA A 87 -9.66 -6.38 -2.19
N ASN A 88 -9.23 -5.27 -2.78
CA ASN A 88 -8.09 -4.49 -2.29
C ASN A 88 -8.37 -3.84 -0.93
N ASP A 89 -9.59 -3.33 -0.73
CA ASP A 89 -9.99 -2.76 0.57
C ASP A 89 -9.95 -3.81 1.67
N THR A 90 -10.48 -5.02 1.39
CA THR A 90 -10.43 -6.15 2.31
C THR A 90 -8.98 -6.59 2.58
N ALA A 91 -8.15 -6.69 1.55
CA ALA A 91 -6.74 -7.06 1.68
C ALA A 91 -5.96 -6.06 2.55
N ARG A 92 -6.18 -4.76 2.33
CA ARG A 92 -5.58 -3.70 3.14
C ARG A 92 -6.04 -3.77 4.59
N GLN A 93 -7.34 -3.91 4.84
CA GLN A 93 -7.87 -4.06 6.20
C GLN A 93 -7.25 -5.25 6.92
N ARG A 94 -7.08 -6.39 6.24
CA ARG A 94 -6.40 -7.56 6.79
C ARG A 94 -4.93 -7.28 7.14
N ILE A 95 -4.22 -6.53 6.30
CA ILE A 95 -2.84 -6.12 6.61
C ILE A 95 -2.80 -5.28 7.89
N PHE A 96 -3.68 -4.28 8.01
CA PHE A 96 -3.75 -3.44 9.22
C PHE A 96 -4.15 -4.23 10.47
N GLN A 97 -5.16 -5.09 10.37
CA GLN A 97 -5.60 -5.97 11.47
C GLN A 97 -4.46 -6.88 11.92
N ASN A 98 -3.79 -7.57 10.99
CA ASN A 98 -2.65 -8.42 11.32
C ASN A 98 -1.49 -7.63 11.94
N ALA A 99 -1.22 -6.43 11.43
CA ALA A 99 -0.18 -5.57 11.97
C ALA A 99 -0.49 -5.10 13.39
N GLN A 100 -1.76 -4.82 13.69
CA GLN A 100 -2.21 -4.47 15.03
C GLN A 100 -2.10 -5.67 15.99
N GLU A 101 -2.57 -6.85 15.58
CA GLU A 101 -2.47 -8.09 16.37
C GLU A 101 -1.02 -8.43 16.72
N ARG A 102 -0.10 -8.22 15.78
CA ARG A 102 1.34 -8.49 15.96
C ARG A 102 2.12 -7.33 16.57
N GLN A 103 1.45 -6.21 16.90
CA GLN A 103 2.08 -4.99 17.43
C GLN A 103 3.19 -4.42 16.53
N ILE A 104 3.04 -4.57 15.21
CA ILE A 104 3.97 -4.04 14.20
C ILE A 104 3.37 -2.85 13.43
N LEU A 105 2.19 -2.38 13.84
CA LEU A 105 1.53 -1.20 13.30
C LEU A 105 2.06 0.08 13.95
N ILE A 106 2.53 1.01 13.12
CA ILE A 106 2.98 2.34 13.53
C ILE A 106 2.00 3.38 12.98
N ILE A 107 1.21 3.96 13.87
CA ILE A 107 0.33 5.08 13.55
C ILE A 107 1.18 6.34 13.61
N LYS A 108 1.52 6.93 12.45
CA LYS A 108 2.11 8.27 12.43
C LYS A 108 1.01 9.26 12.79
N LYS A 109 1.23 10.02 13.88
CA LYS A 109 0.37 11.12 14.31
C LYS A 109 0.58 12.35 13.44
#